data_AF-A0A382C5Q1-F1
#
_entry.id   AF-A0A382C5Q1-F1
#
_cell.length_a   1.000
_cell.length_b   1.000
_cell.length_c   1.000
_cell.angle_alpha   90.00
_cell.angle_beta   90.00
_cell.angle_gamma   90.00
#
_symmetry.space_group_name_H-M   'P 1'
#
loop_
_entity.id
_entity.type
_entity.pdbx_description
1 polymer ?
#
loop_
_entity_poly.entity_id
_entity_poly.type
_entity_poly.pdbx_seq_one_letter_code
_entity_poly.pdbx_strand_id
1 'polypeptide(L)'
;MKKILSVAVLGSTGYVGLELVKILIRHPNIQIKFLGCENSPSKDIREFDQNIVIDTLPKLDLNNNFDPKNYDLVFLSLPHGVSHKFVKNFNRKIKIIDLSADFRLDSEKLYSKNYNNDHACPELLNQFIYGLPEINKDVLNTNFDVAVPGCYPTSVLIPLIPLLEKNLIKTDNIIIDSKSGYSGAGKKFDLNNIKNKLEFNFYNYNTNEHRHICEIQQELDKHSDQKVIFSFNPHILPIYRGMMST
;
A
#
# COMPACT_ATOMS: atom_id res chain seq x y z
N MET A 1 26.93 16.19 6.86
CA MET A 1 26.14 15.90 5.65
C MET A 1 25.12 14.82 6.01
N LYS A 2 23.85 14.92 5.57
CA LYS A 2 22.87 13.85 5.82
C LYS A 2 23.32 12.58 5.07
N LYS A 3 23.26 11.41 5.72
CA LYS A 3 23.59 10.12 5.10
C LYS A 3 22.61 9.87 3.94
N ILE A 4 23.12 9.60 2.74
CA ILE A 4 22.30 9.14 1.60
C ILE A 4 21.99 7.65 1.83
N LEU A 5 20.71 7.29 1.77
CA LEU A 5 20.26 5.91 1.92
C LEU A 5 20.28 5.19 0.57
N SER A 6 20.86 3.99 0.52
CA SER A 6 20.71 3.10 -0.63
C SER A 6 19.36 2.38 -0.58
N VAL A 7 18.56 2.55 -1.62
CA VAL A 7 17.17 2.08 -1.68
C VAL A 7 16.97 1.07 -2.81
N ALA A 8 16.21 0.02 -2.52
CA ALA A 8 15.66 -0.90 -3.50
C ALA A 8 14.15 -0.73 -3.64
N VAL A 9 13.63 -0.90 -4.86
CA VAL A 9 12.18 -0.92 -5.13
C VAL A 9 11.83 -2.21 -5.86
N LEU A 10 11.21 -3.16 -5.17
CA LEU A 10 10.72 -4.41 -5.76
C LEU A 10 9.31 -4.20 -6.32
N GLY A 11 9.03 -4.68 -7.53
CA GLY A 11 7.77 -4.42 -8.23
C GLY A 11 7.68 -3.01 -8.82
N SER A 12 8.81 -2.44 -9.24
CA SER A 12 8.95 -1.06 -9.71
C SER A 12 8.15 -0.71 -10.97
N THR A 13 7.69 -1.71 -11.74
CA THR A 13 6.98 -1.50 -13.01
C THR A 13 5.46 -1.39 -12.87
N GLY A 14 4.89 -1.63 -11.68
CA GLY A 14 3.47 -1.39 -11.39
C GLY A 14 3.12 0.10 -11.28
N TYR A 15 1.83 0.47 -11.26
CA TYR A 15 1.45 1.89 -11.06
C TYR A 15 2.02 2.47 -9.76
N VAL A 16 1.90 1.73 -8.66
CA VAL A 16 2.44 2.14 -7.35
C VAL A 16 3.98 2.25 -7.40
N GLY A 17 4.67 1.26 -7.97
CA GLY A 17 6.12 1.27 -8.11
C GLY A 17 6.64 2.45 -8.95
N LEU A 18 5.96 2.77 -10.05
CA LEU A 18 6.33 3.90 -10.92
C LEU A 18 6.12 5.25 -10.22
N GLU A 19 5.01 5.44 -9.50
CA GLU A 19 4.81 6.65 -8.68
C GLU A 19 5.86 6.77 -7.58
N LEU A 20 6.15 5.66 -6.90
CA LEU A 20 7.17 5.60 -5.86
C LEU A 20 8.54 6.02 -6.42
N VAL A 21 8.95 5.47 -7.56
CA VAL A 21 10.21 5.88 -8.21
C VAL A 21 10.21 7.39 -8.50
N LYS A 22 9.12 7.95 -9.06
CA LYS A 22 9.02 9.39 -9.34
C LYS A 22 9.12 10.26 -8.08
N ILE A 23 8.65 9.77 -6.93
CA ILE A 23 8.82 10.45 -5.63
C ILE A 23 10.27 10.35 -5.16
N LEU A 24 10.84 9.15 -5.16
CA LEU A 24 12.15 8.86 -4.60
C LEU A 24 13.30 9.55 -5.36
N ILE A 25 13.22 9.66 -6.70
CA ILE A 25 14.26 10.35 -7.50
C ILE A 25 14.38 11.84 -7.19
N ARG A 26 13.35 12.44 -6.59
CA ARG A 26 13.34 13.86 -6.19
C ARG A 26 13.79 14.05 -4.74
N HIS A 27 14.01 12.96 -4.00
CA HIS A 27 14.32 13.02 -2.58
C HIS A 27 15.83 13.18 -2.33
N PRO A 28 16.30 14.25 -1.66
CA PRO A 28 17.72 14.61 -1.62
C PRO A 28 18.62 13.65 -0.84
N ASN A 29 18.05 12.77 -0.03
CA ASN A 29 18.81 11.81 0.81
C ASN A 29 18.60 10.35 0.39
N ILE A 30 18.06 10.10 -0.81
CA ILE A 30 17.79 8.74 -1.31
C ILE A 30 18.53 8.52 -2.61
N GLN A 31 19.14 7.35 -2.74
CA GLN A 31 19.70 6.84 -3.98
C GLN A 31 19.10 5.48 -4.29
N ILE A 32 18.31 5.40 -5.37
CA ILE A 32 17.79 4.13 -5.87
C ILE A 32 18.94 3.34 -6.49
N LYS A 33 19.22 2.15 -5.95
CA LYS A 33 20.29 1.25 -6.43
C LYS A 33 19.76 -0.07 -6.99
N PHE A 34 18.49 -0.36 -6.81
CA PHE A 34 17.84 -1.55 -7.39
C PHE A 34 16.41 -1.27 -7.79
N LEU A 35 16.05 -1.68 -9.00
CA LEU A 35 14.68 -1.64 -9.52
C LEU A 35 14.27 -3.06 -9.90
N GLY A 36 13.46 -3.68 -9.05
CA GLY A 36 12.98 -5.04 -9.22
C GLY A 36 11.77 -5.10 -10.14
N CYS A 37 11.70 -6.15 -10.97
CA CYS A 37 10.58 -6.49 -11.83
C CYS A 37 10.34 -8.01 -11.78
N GLU A 38 9.20 -8.46 -12.32
CA GLU A 38 8.87 -9.89 -12.38
C GLU A 38 9.43 -10.58 -13.62
N ASN A 39 9.38 -9.91 -14.79
CA ASN A 39 9.60 -10.56 -16.09
C ASN A 39 10.33 -9.69 -17.13
N SER A 40 10.87 -8.54 -16.73
CA SER A 40 11.42 -7.53 -17.65
C SER A 40 12.84 -7.08 -17.28
N PRO A 41 13.78 -8.00 -16.97
CA PRO A 41 15.13 -7.63 -16.57
C PRO A 41 15.89 -6.95 -17.73
N SER A 42 16.95 -6.21 -17.41
CA SER A 42 17.82 -5.45 -18.32
C SER A 42 17.16 -4.30 -19.10
N LYS A 43 15.84 -4.11 -18.97
CA LYS A 43 15.11 -2.98 -19.56
C LYS A 43 15.31 -1.70 -18.78
N ASP A 44 15.06 -0.58 -19.45
CA ASP A 44 15.00 0.73 -18.79
C ASP A 44 13.61 0.95 -18.20
N ILE A 45 13.51 1.51 -16.99
CA ILE A 45 12.22 1.81 -16.36
C ILE A 45 11.39 2.82 -17.17
N ARG A 46 12.05 3.65 -18.00
CA ARG A 46 11.40 4.60 -18.93
C ARG A 46 10.60 3.93 -20.04
N GLU A 47 10.87 2.65 -20.33
CA GLU A 47 9.99 1.86 -21.21
C GLU A 47 8.59 1.68 -20.59
N PHE A 48 8.44 1.84 -19.27
CA PHE A 48 7.18 1.69 -18.54
C PHE A 48 6.53 3.03 -18.17
N ASP A 49 7.31 4.10 -18.02
CA ASP A 49 6.84 5.47 -17.85
C ASP A 49 7.88 6.48 -18.35
N GLN A 50 7.60 7.12 -19.49
CA GLN A 50 8.49 8.10 -20.12
C GLN A 50 8.64 9.40 -19.30
N ASN A 51 7.78 9.63 -18.29
CA ASN A 51 7.87 10.80 -17.42
C ASN A 51 8.96 10.66 -16.34
N ILE A 52 9.67 9.54 -16.28
CA ILE A 52 10.84 9.36 -15.42
C ILE A 52 12.05 9.98 -16.13
N VAL A 53 12.36 11.23 -15.80
CA VAL A 53 13.38 12.05 -16.49
C VAL A 53 14.69 12.07 -15.67
N ILE A 54 15.34 10.91 -15.52
CA ILE A 54 16.66 10.80 -14.90
C ILE A 54 17.43 9.62 -15.52
N ASP A 55 18.69 9.86 -15.93
CA ASP A 55 19.50 8.87 -16.66
C ASP A 55 20.38 7.99 -15.77
N THR A 56 20.41 8.26 -14.46
CA THR A 56 21.31 7.59 -13.50
C THR A 56 20.67 6.41 -12.78
N LEU A 57 19.47 5.99 -13.17
CA LEU A 57 18.80 4.85 -12.55
C LEU A 57 19.42 3.52 -13.04
N PRO A 58 19.48 2.49 -12.17
CA PRO A 58 19.88 1.17 -12.60
C PRO A 58 18.88 0.60 -13.62
N LYS A 59 19.34 -0.30 -14.49
CA LYS A 59 18.43 -1.13 -15.29
C LYS A 59 17.59 -2.01 -14.37
N LEU A 60 16.42 -2.43 -14.87
CA LEU A 60 15.58 -3.38 -14.16
C LEU A 60 16.29 -4.71 -13.97
N ASP A 61 16.05 -5.36 -12.84
CA ASP A 61 16.47 -6.73 -12.57
C ASP A 61 15.31 -7.53 -11.97
N LEU A 62 15.41 -8.86 -11.93
CA LEU A 62 14.38 -9.69 -11.34
C LEU A 62 14.30 -9.47 -9.83
N ASN A 63 13.09 -9.37 -9.28
CA ASN A 63 12.87 -9.25 -7.83
C ASN A 63 13.63 -10.34 -7.05
N ASN A 64 13.75 -11.55 -7.61
CA ASN A 64 14.46 -12.68 -7.00
C ASN A 64 15.99 -12.53 -6.93
N ASN A 65 16.57 -11.61 -7.72
CA ASN A 65 18.01 -11.32 -7.70
C ASN A 65 18.37 -10.30 -6.59
N PHE A 66 17.38 -9.79 -5.87
CA PHE A 66 17.59 -8.82 -4.81
C PHE A 66 18.32 -9.44 -3.59
N ASP A 67 19.49 -8.89 -3.24
CA ASP A 67 20.19 -9.21 -1.99
C ASP A 67 20.02 -8.07 -0.97
N PRO A 68 19.26 -8.27 0.12
CA PRO A 68 18.99 -7.24 1.12
C PRO A 68 20.23 -6.76 1.89
N LYS A 69 21.38 -7.45 1.82
CA LYS A 69 22.61 -7.03 2.53
C LYS A 69 23.24 -5.75 1.99
N ASN A 70 22.90 -5.35 0.76
CA ASN A 70 23.55 -4.25 0.05
C ASN A 70 22.78 -2.91 0.13
N TYR A 71 21.66 -2.87 0.87
CA TYR A 71 20.72 -1.75 0.88
C TYR A 71 20.36 -1.34 2.31
N ASP A 72 20.15 -0.05 2.52
CA ASP A 72 19.66 0.48 3.80
C ASP A 72 18.13 0.26 3.95
N LEU A 73 17.39 0.31 2.85
CA LEU A 73 15.92 0.29 2.81
C LEU A 73 15.40 -0.40 1.54
N VAL A 74 14.33 -1.18 1.68
CA VAL A 74 13.58 -1.74 0.55
C VAL A 74 12.12 -1.33 0.60
N PHE A 75 11.61 -0.88 -0.54
CA PHE A 75 10.18 -0.75 -0.78
C PHE A 75 9.66 -1.97 -1.54
N LEU A 76 8.55 -2.54 -1.06
CA LEU A 76 7.88 -3.67 -1.69
C LEU A 76 6.56 -3.18 -2.30
N SER A 77 6.52 -2.99 -3.61
CA SER A 77 5.28 -2.70 -4.36
C SER A 77 4.86 -3.93 -5.15
N LEU A 78 4.68 -5.04 -4.42
CA LEU A 78 4.36 -6.36 -4.97
C LEU A 78 2.85 -6.66 -4.82
N PRO A 79 2.32 -7.64 -5.58
CA PRO A 79 0.97 -8.14 -5.35
C PRO A 79 0.79 -8.66 -3.93
N HIS A 80 -0.46 -8.67 -3.45
CA HIS A 80 -0.80 -9.30 -2.17
C HIS A 80 -0.38 -10.79 -2.14
N GLY A 81 0.05 -11.28 -0.99
CA GLY A 81 0.53 -12.65 -0.78
C GLY A 81 1.93 -12.93 -1.35
N VAL A 82 2.69 -11.88 -1.69
CA VAL A 82 4.02 -11.99 -2.29
C VAL A 82 5.07 -11.36 -1.39
N SER A 83 4.84 -10.14 -0.87
CA SER A 83 5.79 -9.41 -0.03
C SER A 83 6.26 -10.26 1.16
N HIS A 84 5.34 -10.94 1.86
CA HIS A 84 5.71 -11.75 3.02
C HIS A 84 6.63 -12.94 2.71
N LYS A 85 6.65 -13.42 1.46
CA LYS A 85 7.55 -14.50 1.02
C LYS A 85 8.99 -13.99 0.81
N PHE A 86 9.14 -12.74 0.36
CA PHE A 86 10.43 -12.08 0.27
C PHE A 86 10.97 -11.73 1.65
N VAL A 87 10.13 -11.08 2.47
CA VAL A 87 10.52 -10.61 3.81
C VAL A 87 10.97 -11.75 4.72
N LYS A 88 10.36 -12.94 4.62
CA LYS A 88 10.80 -14.14 5.34
C LYS A 88 12.30 -14.44 5.17
N ASN A 89 12.87 -14.11 4.01
CA ASN A 89 14.27 -14.38 3.68
C ASN A 89 15.18 -13.16 3.90
N PHE A 90 14.63 -12.01 4.30
CA PHE A 90 15.45 -10.83 4.55
C PHE A 90 16.19 -10.95 5.86
N ASN A 91 17.42 -10.43 5.87
CA ASN A 91 18.13 -10.22 7.12
C ASN A 91 17.42 -9.09 7.90
N ARG A 92 17.37 -9.16 9.22
CA ARG A 92 16.68 -8.16 10.07
C ARG A 92 17.39 -6.80 10.16
N LYS A 93 18.34 -6.50 9.26
CA LYS A 93 19.09 -5.23 9.24
C LYS A 93 18.57 -4.25 8.20
N ILE A 94 17.96 -4.74 7.11
CA ILE A 94 17.33 -3.88 6.12
C ILE A 94 16.00 -3.37 6.67
N LYS A 95 15.70 -2.08 6.44
CA LYS A 95 14.38 -1.51 6.74
C LYS A 95 13.40 -1.86 5.63
N ILE A 96 12.15 -2.11 5.97
CA ILE A 96 11.14 -2.55 5.01
C ILE A 96 9.97 -1.58 5.00
N ILE A 97 9.59 -1.10 3.82
CA ILE A 97 8.31 -0.40 3.62
C ILE A 97 7.50 -1.22 2.62
N ASP A 98 6.50 -1.93 3.11
CA ASP A 98 5.62 -2.74 2.28
C ASP A 98 4.38 -1.92 1.85
N LEU A 99 4.19 -1.78 0.54
CA LEU A 99 3.03 -1.11 -0.05
C LEU A 99 1.89 -2.09 -0.33
N SER A 100 2.14 -3.39 -0.18
CA SER A 100 1.11 -4.42 -0.24
C SER A 100 0.26 -4.43 1.04
N ALA A 101 -0.62 -5.42 1.15
CA ALA A 101 -1.45 -5.60 2.34
C ALA A 101 -0.91 -6.65 3.32
N ASP A 102 0.22 -7.27 3.01
CA ASP A 102 0.70 -8.49 3.68
C ASP A 102 0.97 -8.29 5.17
N PHE A 103 1.45 -7.11 5.54
CA PHE A 103 1.80 -6.76 6.92
C PHE A 103 0.85 -5.75 7.59
N ARG A 104 -0.31 -5.46 7.00
CA ARG A 104 -1.24 -4.45 7.56
C ARG A 104 -2.08 -4.97 8.71
N LEU A 105 -2.33 -6.28 8.76
CA LEU A 105 -3.15 -6.91 9.80
C LEU A 105 -2.28 -7.50 10.88
N ASP A 106 -2.62 -7.26 12.14
CA ASP A 106 -1.82 -7.68 13.30
C ASP A 106 -1.96 -9.19 13.61
N SER A 107 -2.96 -9.84 13.01
CA SER A 107 -3.33 -11.22 13.30
C SER A 107 -3.21 -12.11 12.07
N GLU A 108 -2.44 -13.19 12.19
CA GLU A 108 -2.37 -14.26 11.19
C GLU A 108 -3.76 -14.81 10.86
N LYS A 109 -4.61 -15.02 11.88
CA LYS A 109 -5.98 -15.51 11.67
C LYS A 109 -6.82 -14.55 10.84
N LEU A 110 -6.70 -13.24 11.09
CA LEU A 110 -7.39 -12.23 10.28
C LEU A 110 -6.82 -12.19 8.86
N TYR A 111 -5.51 -12.30 8.72
CA TYR A 111 -4.85 -12.36 7.41
C TYR A 111 -5.35 -13.56 6.60
N SER A 112 -5.23 -14.79 7.11
CA SER A 112 -5.65 -16.01 6.40
C SER A 112 -7.13 -15.95 6.02
N LYS A 113 -7.99 -15.42 6.90
CA LYS A 113 -9.43 -15.25 6.62
C LYS A 113 -9.72 -14.29 5.46
N ASN A 114 -8.98 -13.18 5.34
CA ASN A 114 -9.27 -12.12 4.36
C ASN A 114 -8.51 -12.26 3.05
N TYR A 115 -7.38 -12.98 3.06
CA TYR A 115 -6.51 -13.16 1.90
C TYR A 115 -6.49 -14.58 1.33
N ASN A 116 -7.20 -15.53 1.97
CA ASN A 116 -7.27 -16.94 1.55
C ASN A 116 -5.88 -17.57 1.34
N ASN A 117 -4.91 -17.18 2.18
CA ASN A 117 -3.53 -17.65 2.13
C ASN A 117 -2.89 -17.48 3.50
N ASP A 118 -2.03 -18.42 3.89
CA ASP A 118 -1.28 -18.31 5.13
C ASP A 118 -0.12 -17.33 5.00
N HIS A 119 0.10 -16.57 6.06
CA HIS A 119 1.22 -15.65 6.12
C HIS A 119 2.53 -16.45 6.30
N ALA A 120 3.56 -16.15 5.51
CA ALA A 120 4.78 -16.99 5.53
C ALA A 120 5.71 -16.72 6.74
N CYS A 121 5.50 -15.59 7.41
CA CYS A 121 6.25 -15.11 8.56
C CYS A 121 5.32 -14.36 9.55
N PRO A 122 4.29 -15.03 10.10
CA PRO A 122 3.26 -14.39 10.94
C PRO A 122 3.84 -13.75 12.21
N GLU A 123 5.00 -14.22 12.69
CA GLU A 123 5.75 -13.64 13.81
C GLU A 123 6.21 -12.19 13.57
N LEU A 124 6.16 -11.73 12.32
CA LEU A 124 6.54 -10.38 11.92
C LEU A 124 5.37 -9.39 11.87
N LEU A 125 4.11 -9.86 11.88
CA LEU A 125 2.95 -8.99 11.72
C LEU A 125 2.93 -7.85 12.74
N ASN A 126 3.17 -8.17 14.02
CA ASN A 126 3.23 -7.19 15.11
C ASN A 126 4.47 -6.29 15.11
N GLN A 127 5.40 -6.49 14.18
CA GLN A 127 6.63 -5.68 14.08
C GLN A 127 6.49 -4.55 13.05
N PHE A 128 5.59 -4.73 12.08
CA PHE A 128 5.28 -3.71 11.10
C PHE A 128 4.35 -2.68 11.72
N ILE A 129 4.72 -1.42 11.60
CA ILE A 129 3.89 -0.30 12.04
C ILE A 129 2.95 0.05 10.90
N TYR A 130 1.67 0.21 11.22
CA TYR A 130 0.69 0.72 10.27
C TYR A 130 1.03 2.16 9.89
N GLY A 131 1.41 2.37 8.63
CA GLY A 131 2.06 3.57 8.12
C GLY A 131 1.12 4.74 7.86
N LEU A 132 0.33 5.14 8.86
CA LEU A 132 -0.54 6.31 8.85
C LEU A 132 0.04 7.40 9.77
N PRO A 133 0.93 8.28 9.26
CA PRO A 133 1.74 9.15 10.11
C PRO A 133 0.94 10.15 10.95
N GLU A 134 -0.24 10.58 10.51
CA GLU A 134 -1.13 11.46 11.26
C GLU A 134 -1.56 10.84 12.59
N ILE A 135 -1.59 9.51 12.67
CA ILE A 135 -2.04 8.74 13.84
C ILE A 135 -0.85 8.09 14.55
N ASN A 136 0.07 7.47 13.79
CA ASN A 136 1.14 6.62 14.33
C ASN A 136 2.52 7.30 14.38
N LYS A 137 2.58 8.64 14.34
CA LYS A 137 3.82 9.43 14.26
C LYS A 137 4.88 9.00 15.27
N ASP A 138 4.50 8.86 16.53
CA ASP A 138 5.46 8.62 17.62
C ASP A 138 6.09 7.23 17.51
N VAL A 139 5.29 6.23 17.15
CA VAL A 139 5.77 4.85 16.96
C VAL A 139 6.65 4.75 15.71
N LEU A 140 6.28 5.41 14.61
CA LEU A 140 7.06 5.48 13.37
C LEU A 140 8.44 6.14 13.54
N ASN A 141 8.64 6.95 14.57
CA ASN A 141 9.96 7.53 14.88
C ASN A 141 10.92 6.52 15.54
N THR A 142 10.40 5.41 16.08
CA THR A 142 11.17 4.46 16.91
C THR A 142 11.41 3.11 16.26
N ASN A 143 10.51 2.65 15.39
CA ASN A 143 10.60 1.39 14.68
C ASN A 143 10.41 1.63 13.16
N PHE A 144 10.96 0.76 12.32
CA PHE A 144 11.29 1.08 10.92
C PHE A 144 10.65 0.19 9.86
N ASP A 145 10.04 -0.92 10.24
CA ASP A 145 9.27 -1.73 9.29
C ASP A 145 7.85 -1.17 9.23
N VAL A 146 7.41 -0.81 8.03
CA VAL A 146 6.16 -0.07 7.81
C VAL A 146 5.28 -0.82 6.83
N ALA A 147 4.02 -1.04 7.21
CA ALA A 147 2.98 -1.48 6.31
C ALA A 147 2.19 -0.26 5.86
N VAL A 148 2.32 0.13 4.59
CA VAL A 148 1.63 1.31 4.05
C VAL A 148 0.13 1.00 3.96
N PRO A 149 -0.74 1.86 4.52
CA PRO A 149 -2.19 1.71 4.47
C PRO A 149 -2.76 1.54 3.07
N GLY A 150 -3.92 0.89 3.01
CA GLY A 150 -4.77 0.92 1.83
C GLY A 150 -5.25 2.34 1.54
N CYS A 151 -5.52 2.62 0.26
CA CYS A 151 -5.98 3.93 -0.18
C CYS A 151 -7.32 4.33 0.48
N TYR A 152 -8.34 3.46 0.46
CA TYR A 152 -9.61 3.73 1.14
C TYR A 152 -9.48 3.83 2.67
N PRO A 153 -8.77 2.90 3.37
CA PRO A 153 -8.46 3.07 4.79
C PRO A 153 -7.87 4.44 5.11
N THR A 154 -6.94 4.93 4.29
CA THR A 154 -6.35 6.27 4.50
C THR A 154 -7.41 7.37 4.47
N SER A 155 -8.30 7.40 3.47
CA SER A 155 -9.34 8.45 3.37
C SER A 155 -10.43 8.35 4.44
N VAL A 156 -10.64 7.17 5.01
CA VAL A 156 -11.63 6.92 6.06
C VAL A 156 -11.06 7.19 7.45
N LEU A 157 -9.88 6.66 7.75
CA LEU A 157 -9.32 6.63 9.10
C LEU A 157 -8.86 8.01 9.57
N ILE A 158 -8.24 8.80 8.68
CA ILE A 158 -7.74 10.15 9.02
C ILE A 158 -8.83 11.04 9.64
N PRO A 159 -10.03 11.20 9.04
CA PRO A 159 -11.08 12.02 9.65
C PRO A 159 -11.81 11.29 10.79
N LEU A 160 -11.93 9.96 10.74
CA LEU A 160 -12.81 9.23 11.66
C LEU A 160 -12.17 8.96 13.02
N ILE A 161 -10.88 8.60 13.06
CA ILE A 161 -10.18 8.28 14.31
C ILE A 161 -10.26 9.43 15.33
N PRO A 162 -9.94 10.70 14.99
CA PRO A 162 -10.00 11.79 15.96
C PRO A 162 -11.41 12.07 16.51
N LEU A 163 -12.46 11.74 15.75
CA LEU A 163 -13.85 11.89 16.20
C LEU A 163 -14.24 10.78 17.18
N LEU A 164 -13.78 9.55 16.95
CA LEU A 164 -13.99 8.40 17.82
C LEU A 164 -13.23 8.56 19.15
N GLU A 165 -11.94 8.90 19.11
CA GLU A 165 -11.12 9.09 20.31
C GLU A 165 -11.70 10.17 21.25
N LYS A 166 -12.33 11.20 20.66
CA LYS A 166 -12.99 12.29 21.39
C LYS A 166 -14.45 12.03 21.72
N ASN A 167 -14.98 10.84 21.37
CA ASN A 167 -16.38 10.45 21.57
C ASN A 167 -17.39 11.47 21.00
N LEU A 168 -17.08 12.06 19.84
CA LEU A 168 -17.91 13.10 19.20
C LEU A 168 -18.98 12.55 18.24
N ILE A 169 -18.86 11.27 17.88
CA ILE A 169 -19.81 10.57 17.03
C ILE A 169 -20.19 9.25 17.67
N LYS A 170 -21.30 8.67 17.22
CA LYS A 170 -21.67 7.32 17.61
C LYS A 170 -20.80 6.29 16.87
N THR A 171 -20.65 5.14 17.50
CA THR A 171 -19.90 3.98 16.96
C THR A 171 -20.77 3.05 16.12
N ASP A 172 -22.08 3.28 16.07
CA ASP A 172 -23.03 2.53 15.25
C ASP A 172 -23.48 3.31 14.01
N ASN A 173 -23.92 2.57 12.98
CA ASN A 173 -24.50 3.11 11.75
C ASN A 173 -23.59 4.08 10.98
N ILE A 174 -22.27 3.89 11.05
CA ILE A 174 -21.33 4.64 10.20
C ILE A 174 -21.48 4.13 8.76
N ILE A 175 -21.71 5.03 7.82
CA ILE A 175 -21.83 4.70 6.40
C ILE A 175 -20.64 5.31 5.70
N ILE A 176 -19.84 4.46 5.05
CA ILE A 176 -18.69 4.90 4.25
C ILE A 176 -19.04 4.63 2.79
N ASP A 177 -19.32 5.70 2.06
CA ASP A 177 -19.53 5.65 0.62
C ASP A 177 -18.33 6.29 -0.09
N SER A 178 -17.46 5.45 -0.63
CA SER A 178 -16.19 5.87 -1.20
C SER A 178 -16.16 5.76 -2.71
N LYS A 179 -15.49 6.71 -3.35
CA LYS A 179 -15.34 6.82 -4.79
C LYS A 179 -13.85 6.93 -5.14
N SER A 180 -13.38 6.15 -6.10
CA SER A 180 -11.98 6.15 -6.53
C SER A 180 -11.85 6.20 -8.05
N GLY A 181 -10.85 6.90 -8.56
CA GLY A 181 -10.39 6.71 -9.93
C GLY A 181 -9.88 5.28 -10.18
N TYR A 182 -9.91 4.84 -11.45
CA TYR A 182 -9.62 3.46 -11.83
C TYR A 182 -8.15 3.03 -11.65
N SER A 183 -7.21 3.98 -11.43
CA SER A 183 -5.81 3.62 -11.14
C SER A 183 -5.64 2.78 -9.87
N GLY A 184 -6.56 2.90 -8.89
CA GLY A 184 -6.56 2.10 -7.67
C GLY A 184 -6.79 0.61 -7.90
N ALA A 185 -7.42 0.22 -9.01
CA ALA A 185 -7.60 -1.18 -9.39
C ALA A 185 -6.36 -1.79 -10.08
N GLY A 186 -5.31 -0.99 -10.30
CA GLY A 186 -4.04 -1.45 -10.88
C GLY A 186 -4.08 -1.61 -12.40
N LYS A 187 -2.94 -2.07 -12.96
CA LYS A 187 -2.73 -2.19 -14.42
C LYS A 187 -3.62 -3.23 -15.11
N LYS A 188 -4.20 -4.17 -14.35
CA LYS A 188 -5.03 -5.26 -14.88
C LYS A 188 -6.52 -4.90 -14.95
N PHE A 189 -6.89 -3.67 -14.55
CA PHE A 189 -8.28 -3.22 -14.62
C PHE A 189 -8.77 -3.15 -16.08
N ASP A 190 -9.91 -3.78 -16.35
CA ASP A 190 -10.54 -3.70 -17.66
C ASP A 190 -11.31 -2.37 -17.81
N LEU A 191 -10.79 -1.50 -18.66
CA LEU A 191 -11.40 -0.19 -18.95
C LEU A 191 -12.78 -0.31 -19.62
N ASN A 192 -13.11 -1.44 -20.23
CA ASN A 192 -14.45 -1.65 -20.82
C ASN A 192 -15.55 -1.60 -19.75
N ASN A 193 -15.23 -1.85 -18.47
CA ASN A 193 -16.18 -1.73 -17.36
C ASN A 193 -16.69 -0.29 -17.15
N ILE A 194 -15.92 0.72 -17.53
CA ILE A 194 -16.26 2.15 -17.38
C ILE A 194 -16.41 2.89 -18.71
N LYS A 195 -15.93 2.31 -19.81
CA LYS A 195 -16.00 2.84 -21.17
C LYS A 195 -16.97 2.00 -22.00
N ASN A 196 -18.27 2.09 -21.72
CA ASN A 196 -19.29 1.48 -22.59
C ASN A 196 -19.97 2.54 -23.48
N LYS A 197 -20.55 2.07 -24.59
CA LYS A 197 -20.89 2.82 -25.82
C LYS A 197 -21.70 4.12 -25.71
N LEU A 198 -22.20 4.54 -24.53
CA LEU A 198 -23.11 5.68 -24.40
C LEU A 198 -22.87 6.63 -23.20
N GLU A 199 -21.64 6.75 -22.69
CA GLU A 199 -21.12 7.77 -21.74
C GLU A 199 -20.30 7.12 -20.61
N PHE A 200 -19.45 7.93 -19.97
CA PHE A 200 -18.67 7.54 -18.80
C PHE A 200 -19.59 7.08 -17.67
N ASN A 201 -19.51 5.80 -17.30
CA ASN A 201 -20.31 5.22 -16.21
C ASN A 201 -19.44 5.01 -14.96
N PHE A 202 -20.07 4.96 -13.79
CA PHE A 202 -19.45 4.56 -12.53
C PHE A 202 -20.29 3.47 -11.85
N TYR A 203 -19.67 2.60 -11.07
CA TYR A 203 -20.38 1.47 -10.45
C TYR A 203 -19.79 1.12 -9.08
N ASN A 204 -20.62 0.53 -8.22
CA ASN A 204 -20.19 -0.05 -6.94
C ASN A 204 -19.63 -1.46 -7.16
N TYR A 205 -18.68 -1.88 -6.32
CA TYR A 205 -18.10 -3.22 -6.39
C TYR A 205 -17.77 -3.74 -4.99
N ASN A 206 -17.77 -5.07 -4.81
CA ASN A 206 -17.40 -5.73 -3.54
C ASN A 206 -18.04 -5.08 -2.30
N THR A 207 -19.29 -4.64 -2.41
CA THR A 207 -20.02 -4.01 -1.31
C THR A 207 -20.10 -4.97 -0.13
N ASN A 208 -19.67 -4.52 1.06
CA ASN A 208 -19.55 -5.34 2.28
C ASN A 208 -18.60 -6.55 2.23
N GLU A 209 -17.89 -6.76 1.12
CA GLU A 209 -16.94 -7.86 0.93
C GLU A 209 -15.52 -7.37 0.56
N HIS A 210 -15.32 -6.05 0.50
CA HIS A 210 -14.04 -5.47 0.13
C HIS A 210 -12.97 -5.75 1.19
N ARG A 211 -11.76 -6.16 0.77
CA ARG A 211 -10.66 -6.52 1.70
C ARG A 211 -10.26 -5.41 2.67
N HIS A 212 -10.36 -4.15 2.26
CA HIS A 212 -10.10 -3.01 3.17
C HIS A 212 -11.04 -2.94 4.38
N ILE A 213 -12.16 -3.68 4.42
CA ILE A 213 -13.05 -3.71 5.59
C ILE A 213 -12.31 -4.23 6.82
N CYS A 214 -11.51 -5.30 6.70
CA CYS A 214 -10.78 -5.83 7.85
C CYS A 214 -9.72 -4.86 8.36
N GLU A 215 -9.09 -4.12 7.45
CA GLU A 215 -8.09 -3.09 7.76
C GLU A 215 -8.75 -1.89 8.47
N ILE A 216 -9.86 -1.37 7.93
CA ILE A 216 -10.63 -0.29 8.55
C ILE A 216 -11.12 -0.72 9.94
N GLN A 217 -11.72 -1.91 10.06
CA GLN A 217 -12.22 -2.41 11.35
C GLN A 217 -11.11 -2.51 12.39
N GLN A 218 -9.97 -3.10 12.04
CA GLN A 218 -8.85 -3.26 12.96
C GLN A 218 -8.39 -1.91 13.51
N GLU A 219 -8.17 -0.92 12.64
CA GLU A 219 -7.68 0.38 13.08
C GLU A 219 -8.75 1.15 13.86
N LEU A 220 -10.03 1.08 13.50
CA LEU A 220 -11.09 1.71 14.29
C LEU A 220 -11.23 1.08 15.69
N ASP A 221 -11.09 -0.24 15.81
CA ASP A 221 -11.14 -0.95 17.10
C ASP A 221 -9.94 -0.60 18.00
N LYS A 222 -8.79 -0.20 17.44
CA LYS A 222 -7.63 0.30 18.22
C LYS A 222 -7.86 1.69 18.83
N HIS A 223 -8.75 2.48 18.23
CA HIS A 223 -8.97 3.89 18.58
C HIS A 223 -10.37 4.15 19.17
N SER A 224 -11.07 3.10 19.62
CA SER A 224 -12.40 3.19 20.21
C SER A 224 -12.58 2.14 21.30
N ASP A 225 -13.08 2.55 22.47
CA ASP A 225 -13.45 1.62 23.56
C ASP A 225 -14.71 0.80 23.25
N GLN A 226 -15.45 1.21 22.22
CA GLN A 226 -16.66 0.54 21.76
C GLN A 226 -16.43 -0.08 20.38
N LYS A 227 -17.06 -1.23 20.13
CA LYS A 227 -17.06 -1.85 18.82
C LYS A 227 -17.66 -0.90 17.78
N VAL A 228 -16.88 -0.57 16.76
CA VAL A 228 -17.35 0.28 15.66
C VAL A 228 -18.07 -0.56 14.61
N ILE A 229 -19.28 -0.15 14.23
CA ILE A 229 -20.12 -0.84 13.25
C ILE A 229 -20.32 0.10 12.06
N PHE A 230 -19.82 -0.31 10.90
CA PHE A 230 -19.91 0.47 9.67
C PHE A 230 -20.34 -0.38 8.46
N SER A 231 -20.81 0.30 7.42
CA SER A 231 -20.93 -0.24 6.06
C SER A 231 -19.91 0.41 5.14
N PHE A 232 -19.33 -0.36 4.22
CA PHE A 232 -18.32 0.13 3.28
C PHE A 232 -18.70 -0.18 1.84
N ASN A 233 -18.86 0.89 1.06
CA ASN A 233 -19.43 0.87 -0.29
C ASN A 233 -18.47 1.58 -1.25
N PRO A 234 -17.52 0.88 -1.89
CA PRO A 234 -16.60 1.49 -2.82
C PRO A 234 -17.15 1.54 -4.25
N HIS A 235 -16.83 2.62 -4.96
CA HIS A 235 -17.24 2.89 -6.32
C HIS A 235 -16.03 3.21 -7.20
N ILE A 236 -16.04 2.75 -8.44
CA ILE A 236 -15.03 3.09 -9.45
C ILE A 236 -15.57 4.19 -10.36
N LEU A 237 -14.88 5.33 -10.36
CA LEU A 237 -15.17 6.49 -11.18
C LEU A 237 -14.44 6.41 -12.54
N PRO A 238 -15.00 7.04 -13.59
CA PRO A 238 -14.40 7.13 -14.92
C PRO A 238 -13.26 8.17 -15.01
N ILE A 239 -12.48 8.33 -13.94
CA ILE A 239 -11.31 9.22 -13.86
C ILE A 239 -10.07 8.42 -13.50
N TYR A 240 -8.90 8.88 -13.91
CA TYR A 240 -7.66 8.12 -13.65
C TYR A 240 -7.30 8.10 -12.16
N ARG A 241 -7.30 9.25 -11.49
CA ARG A 241 -6.88 9.43 -10.09
C ARG A 241 -7.92 10.22 -9.31
N GLY A 242 -7.79 10.16 -7.99
CA GLY A 242 -8.66 10.83 -7.04
C GLY A 242 -9.39 9.81 -6.19
N MET A 243 -9.63 10.17 -4.94
CA MET A 243 -10.39 9.38 -4.00
C MET A 243 -11.16 10.31 -3.08
N MET A 244 -12.40 9.95 -2.77
CA MET A 244 -13.26 10.66 -1.84
C MET A 244 -14.06 9.65 -1.04
N SER A 245 -14.08 9.80 0.28
CA SER A 245 -14.97 9.08 1.18
C SER A 245 -15.98 10.07 1.75
N THR A 246 -17.26 9.70 1.74
CA THR A 246 -18.37 10.44 2.34
C THR A 246 -18.96 9.61 3.46
#